data_AF-A0A2X3HLL3-F1
#
_entry.id   AF-A0A2X3HLL3-F1
#
_cell.length_a   1.000
_cell.length_b   1.000
_cell.length_c   1.000
_cell.angle_alpha   90.00
_cell.angle_beta   90.00
_cell.angle_gamma   90.00
#
_symmetry.space_group_name_H-M   'P 1'
#
loop_
_entity.id
_entity.type
_entity.pdbx_description
1 polymer ?
#
loop_
_entity_poly.entity_id
_entity_poly.type
_entity_poly.pdbx_seq_one_letter_code
_entity_poly.pdbx_strand_id
1 'polypeptide(L)'
;MGGMAASGGYWISTPADYIVANPSTLTGSIGIFGVINTVENTLGSIGVHTDGVATSPLADVSSTKALPPEVQQLMQLSIENGYQRFITLVANARKSTPEKIDQIAQGHVWTGEDAKANGLVDSLGDFDDAVAKAAELAKLKTWHLNYYQEEPTFFSMVLDNLTGSVRASLPAAIQAWLPAPVAAAAETVKAESDKLAAFNDPQNRYAFCLTCANIR
;
A
#
# COMPACT_ATOMS: atom_id res chain seq x y z
N MET A 1 -9.56 -7.34 14.55
CA MET A 1 -9.65 -6.75 13.19
C MET A 1 -10.60 -5.57 13.22
N GLY A 2 -10.15 -4.38 12.81
CA GLY A 2 -10.95 -3.14 12.79
C GLY A 2 -10.86 -2.43 11.45
N GLY A 3 -12.01 -2.05 10.89
CA GLY A 3 -12.10 -1.43 9.56
C GLY A 3 -11.94 -2.45 8.43
N MET A 4 -10.72 -2.89 8.15
CA MET A 4 -10.44 -3.85 7.07
C MET A 4 -9.30 -4.81 7.45
N ALA A 5 -9.49 -6.09 7.14
CA ALA A 5 -8.47 -7.13 7.18
C ALA A 5 -8.80 -8.20 6.13
N ALA A 6 -8.65 -7.85 4.85
CA ALA A 6 -9.06 -8.66 3.71
C ALA A 6 -7.85 -9.05 2.84
N SER A 7 -7.95 -10.14 2.07
CA SER A 7 -6.87 -10.68 1.22
C SER A 7 -5.59 -10.90 2.03
N GLY A 8 -4.47 -10.24 1.70
CA GLY A 8 -3.23 -10.32 2.46
C GLY A 8 -3.39 -10.00 3.96
N GLY A 9 -4.33 -9.12 4.34
CA GLY A 9 -4.65 -8.84 5.73
C GLY A 9 -5.27 -10.04 6.46
N TYR A 10 -6.11 -10.81 5.77
CA TYR A 10 -6.64 -12.06 6.31
C TYR A 10 -5.57 -13.16 6.33
N TRP A 11 -4.72 -13.22 5.30
CA TRP A 11 -3.58 -14.15 5.23
C TRP A 11 -2.67 -14.05 6.46
N ILE A 12 -2.25 -12.84 6.84
CA ILE A 12 -1.40 -12.66 8.03
C ILE A 12 -2.13 -12.89 9.35
N SER A 13 -3.47 -12.97 9.32
CA SER A 13 -4.29 -13.23 10.50
C SER A 13 -4.50 -14.71 10.77
N THR A 14 -4.31 -15.58 9.77
CA THR A 14 -4.53 -17.03 9.92
C THR A 14 -3.63 -17.76 10.93
N PRO A 15 -2.38 -17.35 11.23
CA PRO A 15 -1.58 -18.04 12.25
C PRO A 15 -2.01 -17.69 13.69
N ALA A 16 -2.95 -16.76 13.89
CA ALA A 16 -3.39 -16.37 15.22
C ALA A 16 -4.15 -17.51 15.92
N ASP A 17 -3.95 -17.64 17.23
CA ASP A 17 -4.71 -18.58 18.08
C ASP A 17 -6.21 -18.24 18.14
N TYR A 18 -6.54 -16.95 17.99
CA TYR A 18 -7.90 -16.43 18.05
C TYR A 18 -8.05 -15.14 17.26
N ILE A 19 -9.09 -15.05 16.43
CA ILE A 19 -9.40 -13.90 15.59
C ILE A 19 -10.67 -13.22 16.10
N VAL A 20 -10.55 -11.96 16.52
CA VAL A 20 -11.67 -11.08 16.88
C VAL A 20 -11.89 -10.08 15.74
N ALA A 21 -13.13 -9.83 15.34
CA ALA A 21 -13.47 -8.78 14.37
C ALA A 21 -14.66 -7.93 14.82
N ASN A 22 -14.61 -6.62 14.54
CA ASN A 22 -15.82 -5.80 14.66
C ASN A 22 -16.89 -6.30 13.67
N PRO A 23 -18.20 -6.27 14.00
CA PRO A 23 -19.26 -6.71 13.09
C PRO A 23 -19.20 -6.04 11.70
N SER A 24 -18.80 -4.77 11.64
CA SER A 24 -18.68 -3.99 10.40
C SER A 24 -17.31 -4.09 9.71
N THR A 25 -16.37 -4.89 10.23
CA THR A 25 -15.07 -5.07 9.60
C THR A 25 -15.23 -5.74 8.23
N LEU A 26 -14.54 -5.23 7.22
CA LEU A 26 -14.42 -5.89 5.93
C LEU A 26 -13.25 -6.87 5.95
N THR A 27 -13.53 -8.16 5.85
CA THR A 27 -12.54 -9.24 5.88
C THR A 27 -12.79 -10.28 4.79
N GLY A 28 -12.18 -11.46 4.87
CA GLY A 28 -12.21 -12.45 3.79
C GLY A 28 -11.39 -11.98 2.59
N SER A 29 -12.02 -11.85 1.43
CA SER A 29 -11.35 -11.59 0.14
C SER A 29 -10.21 -12.59 -0.13
N ILE A 30 -10.46 -13.85 0.20
CA ILE A 30 -9.51 -14.95 0.00
C ILE A 30 -9.45 -15.21 -1.49
N GLY A 31 -8.45 -14.65 -2.15
CA GLY A 31 -8.32 -14.61 -3.60
C GLY A 31 -6.98 -14.02 -4.01
N ILE A 32 -6.55 -14.29 -5.24
CA ILE A 32 -5.31 -13.79 -5.82
C ILE A 32 -5.61 -13.32 -7.23
N PHE A 33 -5.02 -12.18 -7.61
CA PHE A 33 -5.08 -11.66 -8.97
C PHE A 33 -3.74 -11.02 -9.33
N GLY A 34 -3.49 -10.92 -10.63
CA GLY A 34 -2.36 -10.21 -11.21
C GLY A 34 -2.80 -9.52 -12.49
N VAL A 35 -2.24 -8.34 -12.76
CA VAL A 35 -2.56 -7.55 -13.97
C VAL A 35 -1.25 -7.18 -14.64
N ILE A 36 -1.16 -7.44 -15.94
CA ILE A 36 -0.06 -7.01 -16.79
C ILE A 36 -0.64 -6.10 -17.86
N ASN A 37 -0.09 -4.89 -17.95
CA ASN A 37 -0.47 -3.92 -18.97
C ASN A 37 0.63 -3.86 -20.03
N THR A 38 0.24 -4.02 -21.29
CA THR A 38 1.11 -3.82 -22.45
C THR A 38 0.55 -2.69 -23.31
N VAL A 39 1.44 -1.95 -23.97
CA VAL A 39 1.11 -0.74 -24.74
C VAL A 39 1.60 -0.82 -26.19
N GLU A 40 1.90 -2.02 -26.69
CA GLU A 40 2.44 -2.25 -28.02
C GLU A 40 1.52 -1.71 -29.13
N ASN A 41 0.20 -1.86 -28.98
CA ASN A 41 -0.77 -1.35 -29.95
C ASN A 41 -0.92 0.18 -29.86
N THR A 42 -0.86 0.73 -28.66
CA THR A 42 -0.88 2.19 -28.43
C THR A 42 0.36 2.83 -29.07
N LEU A 43 1.54 2.26 -28.86
CA LEU A 43 2.78 2.72 -29.49
C LEU A 43 2.75 2.54 -31.01
N GLY A 44 2.23 1.40 -31.48
CA GLY A 44 2.05 1.15 -32.92
C GLY A 44 1.15 2.18 -33.60
N SER A 45 0.13 2.69 -32.91
CA SER A 45 -0.76 3.74 -33.44
C SER A 45 -0.08 5.09 -33.68
N ILE A 46 1.04 5.35 -32.99
CA ILE A 46 1.86 6.56 -33.15
C ILE A 46 3.17 6.28 -33.89
N GLY A 47 3.30 5.11 -34.53
CA GLY A 47 4.46 4.72 -35.34
C GLY A 47 5.70 4.31 -34.54
N VAL A 48 5.55 4.00 -33.24
CA VAL A 48 6.64 3.51 -32.39
C VAL A 48 6.54 1.99 -32.26
N HIS A 49 7.64 1.29 -32.54
CA HIS A 49 7.71 -0.18 -32.49
C HIS A 49 8.88 -0.64 -31.61
N THR A 50 8.73 -1.79 -30.97
CA THR A 50 9.80 -2.44 -30.21
C THR A 50 10.16 -3.75 -30.89
N ASP A 51 11.45 -3.95 -31.15
CA ASP A 51 12.01 -5.19 -31.71
C ASP A 51 13.28 -5.58 -30.94
N GLY A 52 13.77 -6.80 -31.14
CA GLY A 52 15.00 -7.30 -30.53
C GLY A 52 15.18 -8.80 -30.71
N VAL A 53 16.24 -9.32 -30.09
CA VAL A 53 16.51 -10.76 -30.05
C VAL A 53 16.44 -11.26 -28.61
N ALA A 54 15.78 -12.39 -28.41
CA ALA A 54 15.68 -13.06 -27.13
C ALA A 54 16.04 -14.54 -27.29
N THR A 55 16.68 -15.12 -26.29
CA THR A 55 17.01 -16.55 -26.26
C THR A 55 15.80 -17.43 -25.97
N SER A 56 14.71 -16.86 -25.44
CA SER A 56 13.45 -17.53 -25.13
C SER A 56 12.30 -16.52 -25.08
N PRO A 57 11.06 -16.89 -25.44
CA PRO A 57 9.87 -16.06 -25.22
C PRO A 57 9.71 -15.62 -23.75
N LEU A 58 10.17 -16.43 -22.79
CA LEU A 58 10.10 -16.08 -21.37
C LEU A 58 11.01 -14.90 -20.97
N ALA A 59 12.05 -14.63 -21.78
CA ALA A 59 12.92 -13.47 -21.59
C ALA A 59 12.41 -12.23 -22.33
N ASP A 60 11.36 -12.34 -23.14
CA ASP A 60 10.87 -11.27 -24.00
C ASP A 60 9.66 -10.53 -23.42
N VAL A 61 9.71 -10.24 -22.12
CA VAL A 61 8.64 -9.55 -21.38
C VAL A 61 9.00 -8.07 -21.21
N SER A 62 8.19 -7.19 -21.79
CA SER A 62 8.28 -5.74 -21.65
C SER A 62 6.89 -5.13 -21.74
N SER A 63 6.66 -3.98 -21.11
CA SER A 63 5.40 -3.24 -21.26
C SER A 63 5.17 -2.76 -22.70
N THR A 64 6.21 -2.65 -23.52
CA THR A 64 6.12 -2.22 -24.92
C THR A 64 5.94 -3.36 -25.92
N LYS A 65 5.89 -4.60 -25.45
CA LYS A 65 5.69 -5.81 -26.26
C LYS A 65 4.42 -6.53 -25.83
N ALA A 66 3.80 -7.25 -26.76
CA ALA A 66 2.69 -8.14 -26.44
C ALA A 66 3.17 -9.24 -25.47
N LEU A 67 2.32 -9.63 -24.52
CA LEU A 67 2.66 -10.66 -23.53
C LEU A 67 2.72 -12.04 -24.20
N PRO A 68 3.88 -12.74 -24.20
CA PRO A 68 4.00 -14.04 -24.86
C PRO A 68 3.05 -15.09 -24.27
N PRO A 69 2.45 -15.99 -25.08
CA PRO A 69 1.53 -17.02 -24.58
C PRO A 69 2.12 -17.93 -23.50
N GLU A 70 3.41 -18.24 -23.58
CA GLU A 70 4.14 -19.04 -22.59
C GLU A 70 4.20 -18.33 -21.24
N VAL A 71 4.37 -17.00 -21.26
CA VAL A 71 4.37 -16.18 -20.05
C VAL A 71 2.96 -16.07 -19.48
N GLN A 72 1.94 -15.95 -20.32
CA GLN A 72 0.53 -15.97 -19.89
C GLN A 72 0.20 -17.27 -19.15
N GLN A 73 0.58 -18.42 -19.69
CA GLN A 73 0.38 -19.73 -19.06
C GLN A 73 1.14 -19.85 -17.74
N LEU A 74 2.39 -19.37 -17.69
CA LEU A 74 3.19 -19.40 -16.47
C LEU A 74 2.56 -18.52 -15.36
N MET A 75 2.08 -17.33 -15.71
CA MET A 75 1.39 -16.44 -14.79
C MET A 75 0.09 -17.07 -14.29
N GLN A 76 -0.72 -17.66 -15.18
CA GLN A 76 -1.95 -18.37 -14.80
C GLN A 76 -1.66 -19.50 -13.80
N LEU A 77 -0.66 -20.34 -14.09
CA LEU A 77 -0.23 -21.42 -13.19
C LEU A 77 0.23 -20.89 -11.83
N SER A 78 0.94 -19.75 -11.82
CA SER A 78 1.38 -19.11 -10.58
C SER A 78 0.21 -18.60 -9.74
N ILE A 79 -0.79 -17.97 -10.38
CA ILE A 79 -2.02 -17.50 -9.71
C ILE A 79 -2.81 -18.68 -9.13
N GLU A 80 -3.01 -19.75 -9.91
CA GLU A 80 -3.68 -20.97 -9.46
C GLU A 80 -2.96 -21.61 -8.27
N ASN A 81 -1.64 -21.74 -8.35
CA ASN A 81 -0.83 -22.27 -7.25
C ASN A 81 -0.95 -21.41 -5.98
N GLY A 82 -0.88 -20.08 -6.14
CA GLY A 82 -1.04 -19.15 -5.02
C GLY A 82 -2.42 -19.25 -4.39
N TYR A 83 -3.48 -19.33 -5.19
CA TYR A 83 -4.85 -19.46 -4.68
C TYR A 83 -5.04 -20.76 -3.90
N GLN A 84 -4.57 -21.88 -4.45
CA GLN A 84 -4.57 -23.19 -3.77
C GLN A 84 -3.82 -23.14 -2.44
N ARG A 85 -2.66 -22.47 -2.42
CA ARG A 85 -1.91 -22.25 -1.18
C ARG A 85 -2.71 -21.43 -0.17
N PHE A 86 -3.41 -20.38 -0.61
CA PHE A 86 -4.21 -19.52 0.28
C PHE A 86 -5.34 -20.33 0.92
N ILE A 87 -6.19 -20.99 0.12
CA ILE A 87 -7.32 -21.75 0.66
C ILE A 87 -6.85 -22.91 1.56
N THR A 88 -5.72 -23.54 1.26
CA THR A 88 -5.11 -24.58 2.10
C THR A 88 -4.66 -24.03 3.46
N LEU A 89 -3.99 -22.88 3.44
CA LEU A 89 -3.53 -22.21 4.66
C LEU A 89 -4.71 -21.79 5.54
N VAL A 90 -5.76 -21.23 4.95
CA VAL A 90 -7.00 -20.89 5.67
C VAL A 90 -7.68 -22.16 6.20
N ALA A 91 -7.77 -23.21 5.39
CA ALA A 91 -8.38 -24.48 5.81
C ALA A 91 -7.67 -25.06 7.04
N ASN A 92 -6.34 -25.08 7.03
CA ASN A 92 -5.54 -25.55 8.16
C ASN A 92 -5.77 -24.70 9.42
N ALA A 93 -5.71 -23.37 9.29
CA ALA A 93 -5.91 -22.44 10.41
C ALA A 93 -7.32 -22.53 11.00
N ARG A 94 -8.34 -22.68 10.16
CA ARG A 94 -9.75 -22.69 10.55
C ARG A 94 -10.31 -24.09 10.76
N LYS A 95 -9.44 -25.12 10.78
CA LYS A 95 -9.81 -26.55 10.96
C LYS A 95 -10.92 -27.00 9.99
N SER A 96 -10.80 -26.58 8.74
CA SER A 96 -11.72 -26.87 7.63
C SER A 96 -11.00 -27.66 6.53
N THR A 97 -11.62 -27.80 5.36
CA THR A 97 -10.99 -28.39 4.16
C THR A 97 -10.88 -27.33 3.06
N PRO A 98 -9.91 -27.46 2.12
CA PRO A 98 -9.77 -26.53 1.00
C PRO A 98 -11.07 -26.35 0.21
N GLU A 99 -11.85 -27.41 0.00
CA GLU A 99 -13.11 -27.38 -0.74
C GLU A 99 -14.19 -26.56 -0.03
N LYS A 100 -14.27 -26.66 1.30
CA LYS A 100 -15.20 -25.85 2.10
C LYS A 100 -14.78 -24.38 2.14
N ILE A 101 -13.47 -24.12 2.22
CA ILE A 101 -12.96 -22.75 2.16
C ILE A 101 -13.21 -22.15 0.78
N ASP A 102 -13.02 -22.91 -0.30
CA ASP A 102 -13.28 -22.45 -1.67
C ASP A 102 -14.72 -21.95 -1.85
N GLN A 103 -15.72 -22.63 -1.26
CA GLN A 103 -17.13 -22.21 -1.29
C GLN A 103 -17.40 -20.84 -0.67
N ILE A 104 -16.56 -20.39 0.26
CA ILE A 104 -16.67 -19.09 0.94
C ILE A 104 -15.52 -18.13 0.58
N ALA A 105 -14.68 -18.52 -0.39
CA ALA A 105 -13.53 -17.77 -0.86
C ALA A 105 -13.84 -17.11 -2.21
N GLN A 106 -13.06 -17.38 -3.27
CA GLN A 106 -13.23 -16.81 -4.61
C GLN A 106 -13.14 -15.28 -4.67
N GLY A 107 -12.37 -14.67 -3.76
CA GLY A 107 -12.23 -13.22 -3.66
C GLY A 107 -13.42 -12.52 -3.00
N HIS A 108 -14.40 -13.24 -2.47
CA HIS A 108 -15.57 -12.64 -1.82
C HIS A 108 -15.20 -11.92 -0.52
N VAL A 109 -15.63 -10.66 -0.39
CA VAL A 109 -15.47 -9.86 0.84
C VAL A 109 -16.61 -10.17 1.80
N TRP A 110 -16.28 -10.42 3.06
CA TRP A 110 -17.27 -10.68 4.11
C TRP A 110 -17.27 -9.54 5.14
N THR A 111 -18.44 -9.25 5.70
CA THR A 111 -18.48 -8.46 6.95
C THR A 111 -17.94 -9.30 8.11
N GLY A 112 -17.61 -8.67 9.24
CA GLY A 112 -17.16 -9.38 10.43
C GLY A 112 -18.24 -10.33 10.94
N GLU A 113 -19.50 -9.93 10.86
CA GLU A 113 -20.66 -10.75 11.22
C GLU A 113 -20.78 -12.00 10.32
N ASP A 114 -20.71 -11.84 9.00
CA ASP A 114 -20.75 -12.99 8.07
C ASP A 114 -19.51 -13.89 8.24
N ALA A 115 -18.35 -13.29 8.45
CA ALA A 115 -17.10 -14.00 8.67
C ALA A 115 -17.12 -14.82 9.97
N LYS A 116 -17.85 -14.36 10.99
CA LYS A 116 -18.11 -15.15 12.19
C LYS A 116 -19.08 -16.30 11.89
N ALA A 117 -20.12 -16.06 11.12
CA ALA A 117 -21.13 -17.08 10.76
C ALA A 117 -20.53 -18.22 9.91
N ASN A 118 -19.61 -17.91 9.01
CA ASN A 118 -18.97 -18.90 8.13
C ASN A 118 -17.66 -19.49 8.69
N GLY A 119 -17.24 -19.07 9.90
CA GLY A 119 -16.09 -19.65 10.61
C GLY A 119 -14.72 -19.06 10.28
N LEU A 120 -14.65 -18.00 9.46
CA LEU A 120 -13.42 -17.27 9.19
C LEU A 120 -12.92 -16.47 10.41
N VAL A 121 -13.80 -16.10 11.33
CA VAL A 121 -13.49 -15.33 12.56
C VAL A 121 -14.01 -16.08 13.80
N ASP A 122 -13.31 -15.96 14.93
CA ASP A 122 -13.65 -16.67 16.17
C ASP A 122 -14.67 -15.93 17.04
N SER A 123 -14.69 -14.61 17.03
CA SER A 123 -15.69 -13.81 17.77
C SER A 123 -15.88 -12.42 17.18
N LEU A 124 -17.03 -11.83 17.53
CA LEU A 124 -17.27 -10.41 17.31
C LEU A 124 -16.84 -9.62 18.54
N GLY A 125 -16.17 -8.49 18.31
CA GLY A 125 -15.66 -7.66 19.38
C GLY A 125 -14.73 -6.56 18.85
N ASP A 126 -13.99 -5.96 19.76
CA ASP A 126 -13.04 -4.88 19.45
C ASP A 126 -11.61 -5.22 19.89
N PHE A 127 -10.78 -4.19 20.06
CA PHE A 127 -9.39 -4.34 20.47
C PHE A 127 -9.26 -4.81 21.93
N ASP A 128 -10.12 -4.33 22.82
CA ASP A 128 -10.07 -4.68 24.23
C ASP A 128 -10.43 -6.15 24.43
N ASP A 129 -11.41 -6.66 23.68
CA ASP A 129 -11.76 -8.08 23.63
C ASP A 129 -10.57 -8.94 23.18
N ALA A 130 -9.81 -8.49 22.16
CA ALA A 130 -8.64 -9.19 21.67
C ALA A 130 -7.51 -9.23 22.72
N VAL A 131 -7.28 -8.12 23.42
CA VAL A 131 -6.29 -8.04 24.51
C VAL A 131 -6.70 -8.96 25.67
N ALA A 132 -7.97 -8.91 26.08
CA ALA A 132 -8.49 -9.77 27.13
C ALA A 132 -8.34 -11.25 26.75
N LYS A 133 -8.64 -11.60 25.50
CA LYS A 133 -8.48 -12.97 25.01
C LYS A 133 -7.03 -13.43 25.00
N ALA A 134 -6.09 -12.57 24.59
CA ALA A 134 -4.68 -12.89 24.63
C ALA A 134 -4.19 -13.13 26.07
N ALA A 135 -4.60 -12.30 27.03
CA ALA A 135 -4.28 -12.47 28.45
C ALA A 135 -4.85 -13.78 29.02
N GLU A 136 -6.09 -14.13 28.65
CA GLU A 136 -6.74 -15.40 29.01
C GLU A 136 -5.95 -16.61 28.52
N LEU A 137 -5.59 -16.63 27.22
CA LEU A 137 -4.82 -17.73 26.61
C LEU A 137 -3.42 -17.86 27.24
N ALA A 138 -2.80 -16.75 27.62
CA ALA A 138 -1.52 -16.71 28.31
C ALA A 138 -1.61 -16.96 29.83
N LYS A 139 -2.82 -17.12 30.39
CA LYS A 139 -3.08 -17.32 31.84
C LYS A 139 -2.53 -16.19 32.72
N LEU A 140 -2.58 -14.94 32.23
CA LEU A 140 -2.10 -13.77 32.95
C LEU A 140 -3.21 -13.19 33.83
N LYS A 141 -2.88 -12.87 35.09
CA LYS A 141 -3.79 -12.15 36.01
C LYS A 141 -3.68 -10.64 35.91
N THR A 142 -2.50 -10.16 35.50
CA THR A 142 -2.14 -8.75 35.38
C THR A 142 -1.26 -8.59 34.15
N TRP A 143 -1.53 -7.58 33.32
CA TRP A 143 -0.76 -7.27 32.12
C TRP A 143 -0.73 -5.75 31.91
N HIS A 144 0.25 -5.29 31.14
CA HIS A 144 0.36 -3.90 30.73
C HIS A 144 0.51 -3.85 29.21
N LEU A 145 -0.17 -2.89 28.58
CA LEU A 145 -0.04 -2.62 27.16
C LEU A 145 1.04 -1.58 26.95
N ASN A 146 2.08 -1.96 26.20
CA ASN A 146 3.08 -1.03 25.70
C ASN A 146 2.78 -0.80 24.23
N TYR A 147 2.27 0.39 23.91
CA TYR A 147 2.05 0.79 22.52
C TYR A 147 3.39 1.17 21.91
N TYR A 148 3.87 0.35 20.97
CA TYR A 148 5.02 0.70 20.16
C TYR A 148 4.55 1.62 19.04
N GLN A 149 4.88 2.90 19.14
CA GLN A 149 4.79 3.81 18.00
C GLN A 149 6.20 3.91 17.42
N GLU A 150 6.36 3.59 16.14
CA GLU A 150 7.61 3.93 15.45
C GLU A 150 7.77 5.44 15.53
N GLU A 151 8.81 5.90 16.23
CA GLU A 151 9.18 7.30 16.17
C GLU A 151 9.53 7.61 14.71
N PRO A 152 8.92 8.64 14.09
CA PRO A 152 9.19 8.94 12.70
C PRO A 152 10.69 9.18 12.54
N THR A 153 11.32 8.42 11.66
CA THR A 153 12.71 8.69 11.30
C THR A 153 12.80 10.06 10.62
N PHE A 154 13.95 10.73 10.71
CA PHE A 154 14.20 12.00 10.01
C PHE A 154 13.81 11.91 8.51
N PHE A 155 14.08 10.78 7.86
CA PHE A 155 13.73 10.56 6.46
C PHE A 155 12.20 10.51 6.24
N SER A 156 11.45 9.84 7.13
CA SER A 156 9.97 9.83 7.05
C SER A 156 9.37 11.21 7.26
N MET A 157 9.90 12.00 8.20
CA MET A 157 9.44 13.38 8.40
C MET A 157 9.69 14.25 7.16
N VAL A 158 10.83 14.09 6.48
CA VAL A 158 11.14 14.82 5.25
C VAL A 158 10.23 14.39 4.10
N LEU A 159 9.98 13.10 3.94
CA LEU A 159 9.11 12.57 2.89
C LEU A 159 7.63 12.95 3.11
N ASP A 160 7.17 12.96 4.35
CA ASP A 160 5.82 13.41 4.72
C ASP A 160 5.66 14.92 4.48
N ASN A 161 6.71 15.72 4.68
CA ASN A 161 6.72 17.14 4.31
C ASN A 161 6.84 17.39 2.78
N LEU A 162 7.25 16.39 1.99
CA LEU A 162 7.31 16.47 0.53
C LEU A 162 6.01 16.00 -0.13
N THR A 163 5.28 15.08 0.50
CA THR A 163 4.00 14.55 0.01
C THR A 163 2.80 15.31 0.57
N GLY A 164 2.92 15.88 1.76
CA GLY A 164 2.00 16.86 2.29
C GLY A 164 2.35 18.24 1.76
N SER A 165 1.42 18.89 1.08
CA SER A 165 1.39 20.34 0.89
C SER A 165 1.23 21.05 2.24
N VAL A 166 2.21 20.87 3.13
CA VAL A 166 2.37 21.67 4.33
C VAL A 166 2.84 23.02 3.84
N ARG A 167 1.87 23.93 3.68
CA ARG A 167 2.10 25.37 3.63
C ARG A 167 3.30 25.69 4.49
N ALA A 168 4.39 26.10 3.84
CA ALA A 168 5.63 26.48 4.45
C ALA A 168 5.38 27.69 5.36
N SER A 169 5.01 27.41 6.60
CA SER A 169 5.11 28.34 7.71
C SER A 169 5.76 27.58 8.86
N LEU A 170 7.01 27.19 8.64
CA LEU A 170 7.85 26.65 9.72
C LEU A 170 8.02 27.78 10.76
N PRO A 171 7.60 27.59 12.02
CA PRO A 171 7.77 28.59 13.06
C PRO A 171 9.26 28.92 13.23
N ALA A 172 9.59 30.20 13.47
CA ALA A 172 10.97 30.68 13.61
C ALA A 172 11.80 29.89 14.64
N ALA A 173 11.15 29.27 15.63
CA ALA A 173 11.78 28.39 16.61
C ALA A 173 12.46 27.16 16.00
N ILE A 174 11.92 26.61 14.89
CA ILE A 174 12.50 25.46 14.20
C ILE A 174 13.67 25.90 13.30
N GLN A 175 13.61 27.12 12.75
CA GLN A 175 14.71 27.66 11.93
C GLN A 175 16.00 27.86 12.74
N ALA A 176 15.89 28.22 14.02
CA ALA A 176 17.05 28.44 14.90
C ALA A 176 17.82 27.16 15.25
N TRP A 177 17.23 25.98 15.04
CA TRP A 177 17.85 24.68 15.35
C TRP A 177 18.44 23.98 14.11
N LEU A 178 18.30 24.56 12.93
CA LEU A 178 18.80 23.97 11.69
C LEU A 178 20.31 24.21 11.53
N PRO A 179 21.10 23.18 11.14
CA PRO A 179 22.49 23.36 10.76
C PRO A 179 22.62 24.41 9.66
N ALA A 180 23.69 25.21 9.68
CA ALA A 180 23.92 26.30 8.71
C ALA A 180 23.71 25.92 7.22
N PRO A 181 24.07 24.71 6.74
CA PRO A 181 23.78 24.29 5.36
C PRO A 181 22.28 24.18 5.05
N VAL A 182 21.48 23.79 6.04
CA VAL A 182 20.02 23.61 5.90
C VAL A 182 19.30 24.95 6.03
N ALA A 183 19.78 25.85 6.89
CA ALA A 183 19.28 27.22 6.96
C ALA A 183 19.48 27.97 5.63
N ALA A 184 20.67 27.85 5.02
CA ALA A 184 20.96 28.41 3.70
C ALA A 184 20.06 27.79 2.61
N ALA A 185 19.85 26.46 2.63
CA ALA A 185 18.94 25.80 1.71
C ALA A 185 17.48 26.24 1.89
N ALA A 186 17.04 26.47 3.14
CA ALA A 186 15.69 26.97 3.43
C ALA A 186 15.45 28.39 2.89
N GLU A 187 16.46 29.27 2.95
CA GLU A 187 16.40 30.59 2.31
C GLU A 187 16.29 30.48 0.79
N THR A 188 17.07 29.59 0.15
CA THR A 188 17.00 29.39 -1.31
C THR A 188 15.65 28.82 -1.73
N VAL A 189 15.13 27.83 -1.00
CA VAL A 189 13.80 27.24 -1.28
C VAL A 189 12.69 28.26 -1.06
N LYS A 190 12.78 29.11 -0.04
CA LYS A 190 11.83 30.21 0.18
C LYS A 190 11.88 31.22 -0.97
N ALA A 191 13.07 31.60 -1.43
CA ALA A 191 13.24 32.51 -2.55
C ALA A 191 12.65 31.95 -3.86
N GLU A 192 12.73 30.64 -4.09
CA GLU A 192 12.11 29.98 -5.24
C GLU A 192 10.59 29.82 -5.07
N SER A 193 10.11 29.52 -3.86
CA SER A 193 8.69 29.50 -3.51
C SER A 193 8.01 30.84 -3.77
N ASP A 194 8.62 31.94 -3.33
CA ASP A 194 8.07 33.28 -3.51
C ASP A 194 8.03 33.69 -5.00
N LYS A 195 8.96 33.19 -5.82
CA LYS A 195 8.92 33.37 -7.29
C LYS A 195 7.76 32.60 -7.94
N LEU A 196 7.50 31.36 -7.52
CA LEU A 196 6.36 30.59 -8.01
C LEU A 196 5.02 31.19 -7.55
N ALA A 197 4.96 31.72 -6.33
CA ALA A 197 3.78 32.41 -5.82
C ALA A 197 3.45 33.69 -6.63
N ALA A 198 4.45 34.31 -7.28
CA ALA A 198 4.27 35.43 -8.19
C ALA A 198 3.66 35.02 -9.56
N PHE A 199 3.51 33.72 -9.84
CA PHE A 199 2.86 33.22 -11.05
C PHE A 199 1.34 33.05 -10.84
N ASN A 200 0.63 34.16 -10.65
CA ASN A 200 -0.80 34.20 -10.37
C ASN A 200 -1.61 35.01 -11.40
N ASP A 201 -1.11 35.14 -12.63
CA ASP A 201 -1.79 35.85 -13.71
C ASP A 201 -3.03 35.06 -14.15
N PRO A 202 -4.24 35.66 -14.14
CA PRO A 202 -5.48 34.95 -14.47
C PRO A 202 -5.53 34.41 -15.91
N GLN A 203 -4.68 34.92 -16.80
CA GLN A 203 -4.55 34.46 -18.18
C GLN A 203 -3.38 33.49 -18.38
N ASN A 204 -2.71 33.08 -17.29
CA ASN A 204 -1.53 32.20 -17.27
C ASN A 204 -0.36 32.68 -18.12
N ARG A 205 -0.12 34.00 -18.18
CA ARG A 205 0.99 34.59 -18.95
C ARG A 205 2.07 35.13 -18.03
N TYR A 206 3.30 34.61 -18.18
CA TYR A 206 4.43 34.98 -17.33
C TYR A 206 5.65 35.32 -18.17
N ALA A 207 6.32 36.41 -17.82
CA ALA A 207 7.63 36.78 -18.38
C ALA A 207 8.63 36.86 -17.22
N PHE A 208 9.62 35.97 -17.23
CA PHE A 208 10.63 35.89 -16.18
C PHE A 208 12.01 36.12 -16.76
N CYS A 209 12.72 37.13 -16.23
CA CYS A 209 14.07 37.46 -16.68
C CYS A 209 15.09 36.86 -15.71
N LEU A 210 15.84 35.87 -16.17
CA LEU A 210 16.83 35.14 -15.35
C LEU A 210 18.10 35.95 -15.07
N THR A 211 18.38 36.99 -15.85
CA THR A 211 19.68 37.72 -15.83
C THR A 211 19.54 39.24 -15.88
N CYS A 212 18.36 39.79 -15.61
CA CYS A 212 18.18 41.24 -15.65
C CYS A 212 18.99 41.91 -14.53
N ALA A 213 20.01 42.68 -14.91
CA ALA A 213 20.76 43.50 -13.98
C ALA A 213 19.87 44.63 -13.45
N ASN A 214 19.90 44.87 -12.13
CA ASN A 214 19.25 46.03 -11.52
C ASN A 214 19.94 47.31 -12.02
N ILE A 215 19.32 47.99 -12.97
CA ILE A 215 19.68 49.36 -13.33
C ILE A 215 19.01 50.26 -12.29
N ARG A 216 19.81 50.89 -11.42
CA ARG A 216 19.37 51.93 -10.50
C ARG A 216 19.22 53.27 -11.22
#